data_AF-A0A1Q6U848-F1
#
_entry.id   AF-A0A1Q6U848-F1
#
_cell.length_a   1.000
_cell.length_b   1.000
_cell.length_c   1.000
_cell.angle_alpha   90.00
_cell.angle_beta   90.00
_cell.angle_gamma   90.00
#
_symmetry.space_group_name_H-M   'P 1'
#
loop_
_entity.id
_entity.type
_entity.pdbx_description
1 polymer ?
#
loop_
_entity_poly.entity_id
_entity_poly.type
_entity_poly.pdbx_seq_one_letter_code
_entity_poly.pdbx_strand_id
1 'polypeptide(L)'
;MGNSSENIFTAYKKAAEAVTRLELWQDKLTAWQMVADFCRDGGNCPLESKPARDTVLFWTYNNMGNLAAENDPDVSRAVEYYRNALPFSPRQYDRITVYRKIARLYKQAGDIAAWLDTVKKIIRKEEDIAEITAYVEQARRESDAAVKKSFLKKAWAKADCSTYGDGRDCQMISELLDDTAREMRAARRERERPQTEFERRV
;
A
#
# COMPACT_ATOMS: atom_id res chain seq x y z
N MET A 1 27.46 9.17 24.30
CA MET A 1 26.52 8.03 24.24
C MET A 1 25.46 8.40 23.23
N GLY A 2 25.46 7.74 22.07
CA GLY A 2 24.71 8.19 20.89
C GLY A 2 23.21 8.14 21.12
N ASN A 3 22.53 9.26 20.89
CA ASN A 3 21.08 9.32 20.75
C ASN A 3 20.69 8.35 19.64
N SER A 4 20.10 7.20 20.00
CA SER A 4 19.28 6.43 19.08
C SER A 4 18.16 7.38 18.65
N SER A 5 18.26 7.99 17.47
CA SER A 5 17.19 8.83 16.92
C SER A 5 15.95 7.97 16.83
N GLU A 6 15.01 8.21 17.73
CA GLU A 6 13.77 7.45 17.81
C GLU A 6 13.02 7.58 16.48
N ASN A 7 12.61 6.45 15.92
CA ASN A 7 11.93 6.40 14.63
C ASN A 7 10.70 5.50 14.69
N ILE A 8 9.86 5.53 13.66
CA ILE A 8 8.55 4.85 13.69
C ILE A 8 8.69 3.33 13.88
N PHE A 9 9.76 2.71 13.34
CA PHE A 9 10.04 1.30 13.56
C PHE A 9 10.43 0.99 15.00
N THR A 10 11.22 1.85 15.63
CA THR A 10 11.63 1.71 17.03
C THR A 10 10.42 1.90 17.95
N ALA A 11 9.55 2.87 17.66
CA ALA A 11 8.28 3.05 18.37
C ALA A 11 7.39 1.80 18.22
N TYR A 12 7.23 1.28 17.00
CA TYR A 12 6.47 0.06 16.74
C TYR A 12 7.03 -1.14 17.51
N LYS A 13 8.36 -1.32 17.51
CA LYS A 13 9.03 -2.41 18.23
C LYS A 13 8.79 -2.30 19.74
N LYS A 14 8.93 -1.10 20.32
CA LYS A 14 8.64 -0.86 21.75
C LYS A 14 7.18 -1.20 22.09
N ALA A 15 6.23 -0.79 21.25
CA ALA A 15 4.83 -1.15 21.44
C ALA A 15 4.62 -2.67 21.35
N ALA A 16 5.18 -3.34 20.34
CA ALA A 16 5.10 -4.78 20.17
C ALA A 16 5.67 -5.55 21.39
N GLU A 17 6.77 -5.08 21.96
CA GLU A 17 7.33 -5.65 23.19
C GLU A 17 6.43 -5.36 24.41
N ALA A 18 5.94 -4.13 24.57
CA ALA A 18 5.07 -3.75 25.67
C ALA A 18 3.79 -4.59 25.72
N VAL A 19 3.13 -4.81 24.57
CA VAL A 19 1.85 -5.56 24.53
C VAL A 19 1.97 -7.02 24.98
N THR A 20 3.17 -7.60 24.94
CA THR A 20 3.40 -8.96 25.47
C THR A 20 3.43 -9.03 26.99
N ARG A 21 3.65 -7.89 27.66
CA ARG A 21 3.80 -7.79 29.12
C ARG A 21 2.58 -7.18 29.79
N LEU A 22 1.80 -6.40 29.03
CA LEU A 22 0.57 -5.78 29.51
C LEU A 22 -0.54 -6.83 29.61
N GLU A 23 -1.33 -6.76 30.68
CA GLU A 23 -2.47 -7.65 30.86
C GLU A 23 -3.74 -7.04 30.26
N LEU A 24 -4.02 -5.77 30.63
CA LEU A 24 -5.20 -5.04 30.20
C LEU A 24 -5.10 -4.68 28.71
N TRP A 25 -6.16 -4.97 27.96
CA TRP A 25 -6.21 -4.66 26.53
C TRP A 25 -6.24 -3.16 26.27
N GLN A 26 -6.74 -2.34 27.20
CA GLN A 26 -6.71 -0.88 27.09
C GLN A 26 -5.28 -0.32 27.14
N ASP A 27 -4.42 -0.92 27.97
CA ASP A 27 -3.00 -0.53 28.02
C ASP A 27 -2.29 -0.96 26.74
N LYS A 28 -2.62 -2.16 26.22
CA LYS A 28 -2.11 -2.64 24.92
C LYS A 28 -2.54 -1.70 23.79
N LEU A 29 -3.80 -1.24 23.83
CA LEU A 29 -4.33 -0.28 22.87
C LEU A 29 -3.58 1.05 22.95
N THR A 30 -3.31 1.53 24.17
CA THR A 30 -2.53 2.75 24.42
C THR A 30 -1.12 2.63 23.85
N ALA A 31 -0.45 1.48 24.01
CA ALA A 31 0.87 1.24 23.45
C ALA A 31 0.87 1.35 21.92
N TRP A 32 -0.13 0.79 21.23
CA TRP A 32 -0.28 0.96 19.78
C TRP A 32 -0.66 2.38 19.38
N GLN A 33 -1.52 3.02 20.17
CA GLN A 33 -1.94 4.40 19.95
C GLN A 33 -0.74 5.33 19.92
N MET A 34 0.23 5.17 20.83
CA MET A 34 1.49 5.92 20.83
C MET A 34 2.27 5.81 19.51
N VAL A 35 2.23 4.67 18.81
CA VAL A 35 2.86 4.51 17.50
C VAL A 35 2.13 5.31 16.42
N ALA A 36 0.78 5.33 16.45
CA ALA A 36 -0.01 6.14 15.52
C ALA A 36 0.17 7.64 15.81
N ASP A 37 0.25 8.03 17.08
CA ASP A 37 0.56 9.38 17.56
C ASP A 37 1.96 9.85 17.12
N PHE A 38 2.94 8.95 17.06
CA PHE A 38 4.30 9.26 16.63
C PHE A 38 4.37 9.99 15.28
N CYS A 39 3.41 9.74 14.38
CA CYS A 39 3.31 10.42 13.09
C CYS A 39 2.23 11.50 12.98
N ARG A 40 1.45 11.72 14.04
CA ARG A 40 0.39 12.75 14.08
C ARG A 40 0.96 14.14 14.35
N ASP A 41 1.97 14.22 15.21
CA ASP A 41 2.69 15.46 15.47
C ASP A 41 3.79 15.60 14.43
N GLY A 42 3.57 16.47 13.44
CA GLY A 42 4.34 16.58 12.19
C GLY A 42 5.87 16.77 12.30
N GLY A 43 6.44 16.79 13.51
CA GLY A 43 7.88 16.84 13.78
C GLY A 43 8.59 15.48 13.93
N ASN A 44 7.89 14.38 14.26
CA ASN A 44 8.55 13.11 14.64
C ASN A 44 8.65 12.06 13.51
N CYS A 45 7.80 12.16 12.50
CA CYS A 45 7.74 11.25 11.36
C CYS A 45 8.22 11.79 9.98
N PRO A 46 8.63 13.07 9.81
CA PRO A 46 8.99 13.59 8.48
C PRO A 46 10.29 13.03 7.91
N LEU A 47 11.11 12.35 8.72
CA LEU A 47 12.37 11.75 8.28
C LEU A 47 12.20 10.33 7.69
N GLU A 48 11.02 9.72 7.83
CA GLU A 48 10.78 8.37 7.34
C GLU A 48 10.33 8.35 5.89
N SER A 49 10.80 7.35 5.14
CA SER A 49 10.29 7.13 3.78
C SER A 49 8.79 6.84 3.84
N LYS A 50 8.02 7.42 2.91
CA LYS A 50 6.57 7.18 2.81
C LYS A 50 6.19 5.68 2.86
N PRO A 51 6.87 4.76 2.12
CA PRO A 51 6.56 3.33 2.18
C PRO A 51 6.75 2.71 3.58
N ALA A 52 7.81 3.11 4.29
CA ALA A 52 8.09 2.62 5.63
C ALA A 52 7.02 3.09 6.64
N ARG A 53 6.73 4.39 6.63
CA ARG A 53 5.69 4.99 7.48
C ARG A 53 4.34 4.33 7.24
N ASP A 54 3.92 4.24 5.97
CA ASP A 54 2.60 3.72 5.62
C ASP A 54 2.50 2.23 6.05
N THR A 55 3.56 1.43 5.85
CA THR A 55 3.58 0.03 6.31
C THR A 55 3.37 -0.09 7.82
N VAL A 56 4.08 0.72 8.61
CA VAL A 56 3.98 0.67 10.08
C VAL A 56 2.63 1.18 10.56
N LEU A 57 2.11 2.29 10.02
CA LEU A 57 0.78 2.79 10.36
C LEU A 57 -0.33 1.80 9.99
N PHE A 58 -0.21 1.15 8.83
CA PHE A 58 -1.14 0.08 8.43
C PHE A 58 -1.17 -1.06 9.46
N TRP A 59 -0.02 -1.54 9.92
CA TRP A 59 0.03 -2.61 10.94
C TRP A 59 -0.46 -2.15 12.30
N THR A 60 -0.07 -0.96 12.75
CA THR A 60 -0.51 -0.37 14.03
C THR A 60 -2.03 -0.32 14.10
N TYR A 61 -2.69 0.27 13.10
CA TYR A 61 -4.15 0.35 13.08
C TYR A 61 -4.82 -1.02 12.96
N ASN A 62 -4.23 -1.97 12.22
CA ASN A 62 -4.74 -3.34 12.20
C ASN A 62 -4.64 -4.02 13.58
N ASN A 63 -3.55 -3.83 14.31
CA ASN A 63 -3.38 -4.39 15.66
C ASN A 63 -4.40 -3.81 16.63
N MET A 64 -4.64 -2.49 16.57
CA MET A 64 -5.68 -1.83 17.36
C MET A 64 -7.09 -2.35 17.01
N GLY A 65 -7.36 -2.54 15.71
CA GLY A 65 -8.63 -3.12 15.23
C GLY A 65 -8.84 -4.56 15.69
N ASN A 66 -7.80 -5.40 15.67
CA ASN A 66 -7.87 -6.78 16.18
C ASN A 66 -8.16 -6.79 17.68
N LEU A 67 -7.42 -5.97 18.43
CA LEU A 67 -7.55 -5.89 19.88
C LEU A 67 -8.93 -5.41 20.31
N ALA A 68 -9.46 -4.38 19.65
CA ALA A 68 -10.82 -3.92 19.88
C ALA A 68 -11.87 -4.98 19.48
N ALA A 69 -11.70 -5.65 18.35
CA ALA A 69 -12.62 -6.70 17.89
C ALA A 69 -12.71 -7.90 18.85
N GLU A 70 -11.62 -8.22 19.55
CA GLU A 70 -11.55 -9.34 20.49
C GLU A 70 -12.10 -9.01 21.88
N ASN A 71 -12.09 -7.72 22.27
CA ASN A 71 -12.32 -7.30 23.65
C ASN A 71 -13.49 -6.34 23.84
N ASP A 72 -14.02 -5.75 22.77
CA ASP A 72 -15.14 -4.81 22.81
C ASP A 72 -16.40 -5.40 22.14
N PRO A 73 -17.54 -5.52 22.85
CA PRO A 73 -18.81 -5.91 22.26
C PRO A 73 -19.29 -4.94 21.18
N ASP A 74 -18.93 -3.65 21.27
CA ASP A 74 -19.21 -2.66 20.24
C ASP A 74 -18.13 -2.70 19.15
N VAL A 75 -18.52 -3.25 18.00
CA VAL A 75 -17.62 -3.39 16.85
C VAL A 75 -17.23 -2.06 16.20
N SER A 76 -17.89 -0.95 16.54
CA SER A 76 -17.68 0.36 15.90
C SER A 76 -16.23 0.83 16.01
N ARG A 77 -15.60 0.63 17.18
CA ARG A 77 -14.21 1.02 17.42
C ARG A 77 -13.23 0.20 16.59
N ALA A 78 -13.45 -1.11 16.53
CA ALA A 78 -12.63 -1.99 15.70
C ALA A 78 -12.75 -1.64 14.21
N VAL A 79 -13.97 -1.36 13.73
CA VAL A 79 -14.22 -0.88 12.37
C VAL A 79 -13.50 0.44 12.10
N GLU A 80 -13.53 1.39 13.03
CA GLU A 80 -12.84 2.67 12.89
C GLU A 80 -11.32 2.48 12.73
N TYR A 81 -10.69 1.67 13.57
CA TYR A 81 -9.26 1.38 13.44
C TYR A 81 -8.93 0.72 12.10
N TYR A 82 -9.72 -0.26 11.65
CA TYR A 82 -9.53 -0.84 10.34
C TYR A 82 -9.70 0.16 9.21
N ARG A 83 -10.66 1.10 9.30
CA ARG A 83 -10.81 2.18 8.32
C ARG A 83 -9.59 3.10 8.31
N ASN A 84 -9.05 3.43 9.47
CA ASN A 84 -7.83 4.24 9.58
C ASN A 84 -6.59 3.53 9.02
N ALA A 85 -6.58 2.19 8.93
CA ALA A 85 -5.52 1.44 8.26
C ALA A 85 -5.55 1.57 6.72
N LEU A 86 -6.74 1.69 6.11
CA LEU A 86 -6.91 1.61 4.64
C LEU A 86 -6.05 2.61 3.83
N PRO A 87 -5.92 3.89 4.23
CA PRO A 87 -5.07 4.85 3.51
C PRO A 87 -3.59 4.46 3.45
N PHE A 88 -3.12 3.64 4.40
CA PHE A 88 -1.73 3.24 4.53
C PHE A 88 -1.43 1.85 3.95
N SER A 89 -2.44 1.19 3.38
CA SER A 89 -2.30 -0.17 2.85
C SER A 89 -1.25 -0.24 1.74
N PRO A 90 -0.17 -1.03 1.90
CA PRO A 90 0.94 -1.03 0.96
C PRO A 90 0.63 -1.80 -0.33
N ARG A 91 -0.43 -2.60 -0.36
CA ARG A 91 -0.91 -3.35 -1.54
C ARG A 91 -2.44 -3.36 -1.62
N GLN A 92 -2.98 -3.59 -2.81
CA GLN A 92 -4.43 -3.78 -3.02
C GLN A 92 -4.96 -5.00 -2.23
N TYR A 93 -4.20 -6.08 -2.17
CA TYR A 93 -4.59 -7.28 -1.42
C TYR A 93 -4.68 -7.03 0.10
N ASP A 94 -3.82 -6.16 0.62
CA ASP A 94 -3.84 -5.78 2.04
C ASP A 94 -5.16 -5.02 2.36
N ARG A 95 -5.70 -4.22 1.42
CA ARG A 95 -7.02 -3.56 1.55
C ARG A 95 -8.17 -4.57 1.60
N ILE A 96 -8.14 -5.61 0.75
CA ILE A 96 -9.14 -6.69 0.77
C ILE A 96 -9.16 -7.38 2.13
N THR A 97 -7.97 -7.66 2.68
CA THR A 97 -7.83 -8.29 4.00
C THR A 97 -8.48 -7.45 5.09
N VAL A 98 -8.29 -6.13 5.07
CA VAL A 98 -8.95 -5.20 6.01
C VAL A 98 -10.47 -5.18 5.79
N TYR A 99 -10.95 -5.08 4.55
CA TYR A 99 -12.39 -5.12 4.29
C TYR A 99 -13.04 -6.43 4.74
N ARG A 100 -12.37 -7.58 4.61
CA ARG A 100 -12.87 -8.85 5.13
C ARG A 100 -13.01 -8.84 6.65
N LYS A 101 -12.09 -8.20 7.37
CA LYS A 101 -12.19 -7.99 8.83
C LYS A 101 -13.40 -7.12 9.19
N ILE A 102 -13.57 -5.99 8.50
CA ILE A 102 -14.73 -5.09 8.68
C ILE A 102 -16.05 -5.83 8.37
N ALA A 103 -16.11 -6.55 7.26
CA ALA A 103 -17.29 -7.31 6.85
C ALA A 103 -17.66 -8.39 7.89
N ARG A 104 -16.66 -9.08 8.46
CA ARG A 104 -16.89 -10.05 9.54
C ARG A 104 -17.52 -9.39 10.76
N LEU A 105 -17.03 -8.21 11.16
CA LEU A 105 -17.58 -7.47 12.29
C LEU A 105 -19.03 -7.05 12.07
N TYR A 106 -19.35 -6.47 10.90
CA TYR A 106 -20.73 -6.11 10.58
C TYR A 106 -21.66 -7.32 10.55
N LYS A 107 -21.20 -8.45 10.00
CA LYS A 107 -21.95 -9.70 10.02
C LYS A 107 -22.21 -10.20 11.45
N GLN A 108 -21.22 -10.11 12.34
CA GLN A 108 -21.36 -10.50 13.75
C GLN A 108 -22.32 -9.58 14.50
N ALA A 109 -22.30 -8.28 14.21
CA ALA A 109 -23.20 -7.29 14.81
C ALA A 109 -24.63 -7.32 14.21
N GLY A 110 -24.88 -8.11 13.17
CA GLY A 110 -26.18 -8.17 12.48
C GLY A 110 -26.45 -6.97 11.54
N ASP A 111 -25.46 -6.11 11.29
CA ASP A 111 -25.58 -5.00 10.34
C ASP A 111 -25.40 -5.50 8.90
N ILE A 112 -26.47 -6.07 8.35
CA ILE A 112 -26.49 -6.66 7.01
C ILE A 112 -26.22 -5.60 5.93
N ALA A 113 -26.69 -4.37 6.10
CA ALA A 113 -26.53 -3.32 5.12
C ALA A 113 -25.05 -2.92 4.98
N ALA A 114 -24.37 -2.67 6.11
CA ALA A 114 -22.95 -2.34 6.10
C ALA A 114 -22.08 -3.53 5.69
N TRP A 115 -22.46 -4.76 6.06
CA TRP A 115 -21.81 -5.97 5.57
C TRP A 115 -21.87 -6.08 4.04
N LEU A 116 -23.05 -5.93 3.43
CA LEU A 116 -23.23 -6.02 1.98
C LEU A 116 -22.45 -4.92 1.23
N ASP A 117 -22.46 -3.68 1.74
CA ASP A 117 -21.65 -2.60 1.17
C ASP A 117 -20.16 -2.94 1.21
N THR A 118 -19.69 -3.49 2.32
CA THR A 118 -18.29 -3.89 2.48
C THR A 118 -17.93 -5.05 1.55
N VAL A 119 -18.81 -6.04 1.36
CA VAL A 119 -18.61 -7.14 0.41
C VAL A 119 -18.50 -6.62 -1.04
N LYS A 120 -19.31 -5.64 -1.43
CA LYS A 120 -19.19 -5.00 -2.76
C LYS A 120 -17.83 -4.33 -2.95
N LYS A 121 -17.26 -3.72 -1.90
CA LYS A 121 -15.91 -3.13 -1.95
C LYS A 121 -14.84 -4.21 -2.12
N ILE A 122 -14.98 -5.37 -1.48
CA ILE A 122 -14.08 -6.52 -1.66
C ILE A 122 -14.08 -6.97 -3.12
N ILE A 123 -15.27 -7.25 -3.68
CA ILE A 123 -15.42 -7.74 -5.06
C ILE A 123 -14.78 -6.77 -6.05
N ARG A 124 -15.09 -5.47 -5.94
CA ARG A 124 -14.49 -4.43 -6.79
C ARG A 124 -12.96 -4.42 -6.72
N LYS A 125 -12.38 -4.64 -5.54
CA LYS A 125 -10.92 -4.69 -5.38
C LYS A 125 -10.29 -5.98 -5.91
N GLU A 126 -11.01 -7.09 -5.86
CA GLU A 126 -10.58 -8.33 -6.54
C GLU A 126 -10.58 -8.16 -8.06
N GLU A 127 -11.61 -7.50 -8.61
CA GLU A 127 -11.68 -7.12 -10.03
C GLU A 127 -10.54 -6.19 -10.44
N ASP A 128 -10.29 -5.12 -9.67
CA ASP A 128 -9.16 -4.20 -9.92
C ASP A 128 -7.82 -4.96 -9.94
N ILE A 129 -7.58 -5.88 -9.01
CA ILE A 129 -6.35 -6.69 -8.99
C ILE A 129 -6.23 -7.56 -10.25
N ALA A 130 -7.32 -8.22 -10.67
CA ALA A 130 -7.31 -9.03 -11.87
C ALA A 130 -6.98 -8.19 -13.12
N GLU A 131 -7.55 -6.99 -13.22
CA GLU A 131 -7.26 -6.06 -14.32
C GLU A 131 -5.81 -5.56 -14.29
N ILE A 132 -5.28 -5.19 -13.12
CA ILE A 132 -3.88 -4.77 -12.96
C ILE A 132 -2.94 -5.87 -13.46
N THR A 133 -3.16 -7.11 -13.01
CA THR A 133 -2.37 -8.27 -13.44
C THR A 133 -2.45 -8.46 -14.95
N ALA A 134 -3.65 -8.41 -15.54
CA ALA A 134 -3.85 -8.56 -16.98
C ALA A 134 -3.09 -7.49 -17.78
N TYR A 135 -3.15 -6.22 -17.36
CA TYR A 135 -2.41 -5.14 -18.02
C TYR A 135 -0.89 -5.30 -17.89
N VAL A 136 -0.39 -5.69 -16.72
CA VAL A 136 1.04 -5.94 -16.51
C VAL A 136 1.52 -7.11 -17.38
N GLU A 137 0.74 -8.18 -17.50
CA GLU A 137 1.09 -9.31 -18.38
C GLU A 137 1.09 -8.92 -19.86
N GLN A 138 0.08 -8.16 -20.31
CA GLN A 138 0.02 -7.64 -21.68
C GLN A 138 1.24 -6.76 -21.98
N ALA A 139 1.61 -5.86 -21.06
CA ALA A 139 2.81 -5.02 -21.19
C ALA A 139 4.09 -5.86 -21.30
N ARG A 140 4.23 -6.93 -20.52
CA ARG A 140 5.42 -7.80 -20.53
C ARG A 140 5.58 -8.59 -21.83
N ARG A 141 4.47 -8.94 -22.49
CA ARG A 141 4.48 -9.67 -23.77
C ARG A 141 4.61 -8.74 -24.97
N GLU A 142 4.40 -7.44 -24.78
CA GLU A 142 4.42 -6.46 -25.85
C GLU A 142 5.85 -6.01 -26.19
N SER A 143 6.14 -6.04 -27.48
CA SER A 143 7.42 -5.61 -28.06
C SER A 143 7.46 -4.11 -28.35
N ASP A 144 6.32 -3.50 -28.70
CA ASP A 144 6.22 -2.08 -28.94
C ASP A 144 6.20 -1.29 -27.61
N ALA A 145 7.22 -0.48 -27.38
CA ALA A 145 7.37 0.26 -26.13
C ALA A 145 6.27 1.31 -25.89
N ALA A 146 5.64 1.86 -26.93
CA ALA A 146 4.52 2.79 -26.78
C ALA A 146 3.25 2.05 -26.34
N VAL A 147 2.99 0.87 -26.91
CA VAL A 147 1.86 0.01 -26.50
C VAL A 147 2.08 -0.53 -25.08
N LYS A 148 3.30 -1.00 -24.76
CA LYS A 148 3.71 -1.39 -23.40
C LYS A 148 3.39 -0.29 -22.39
N LYS A 149 3.81 0.95 -22.67
CA LYS A 149 3.53 2.11 -21.82
C LYS A 149 2.03 2.37 -21.64
N SER A 150 1.21 2.14 -22.66
CA SER A 150 -0.25 2.28 -22.58
C SER A 150 -0.86 1.30 -21.57
N PHE A 151 -0.48 0.02 -21.64
CA PHE A 151 -0.95 -0.97 -20.66
C PHE A 151 -0.50 -0.65 -19.24
N LEU A 152 0.76 -0.28 -19.05
CA LEU A 152 1.27 0.10 -17.71
C LEU A 152 0.56 1.33 -17.14
N LYS A 153 0.15 2.30 -17.97
CA LYS A 153 -0.67 3.43 -17.51
C LYS A 153 -2.07 3.01 -17.07
N LYS A 154 -2.68 2.01 -17.72
CA LYS A 154 -3.97 1.45 -17.28
C LYS A 154 -3.83 0.73 -15.94
N ALA A 155 -2.76 -0.06 -15.77
CA ALA A 155 -2.43 -0.69 -14.49
C ALA A 155 -2.23 0.35 -13.39
N TRP A 156 -1.48 1.43 -13.67
CA TRP A 156 -1.24 2.54 -12.73
C TRP A 156 -2.53 3.19 -12.26
N ALA A 157 -3.45 3.47 -13.18
CA ALA A 157 -4.75 4.07 -12.86
C ALA A 157 -5.62 3.14 -12.00
N LYS A 158 -5.68 1.85 -12.33
CA LYS A 158 -6.44 0.84 -11.58
C LYS A 158 -5.88 0.58 -10.18
N ALA A 159 -4.56 0.72 -10.02
CA ALA A 159 -3.90 0.64 -8.73
C ALA A 159 -4.10 1.89 -7.85
N ASP A 160 -4.88 2.90 -8.31
CA ASP A 160 -5.10 4.17 -7.62
C ASP A 160 -3.79 4.91 -7.27
N CYS A 161 -2.76 4.79 -8.12
CA CYS A 161 -1.45 5.38 -7.86
C CYS A 161 -1.47 6.89 -8.17
N SER A 162 -1.01 7.71 -7.22
CA SER A 162 -0.94 9.18 -7.38
C SER A 162 0.48 9.68 -7.64
N THR A 163 1.49 9.06 -7.02
CA THR A 163 2.91 9.43 -7.09
C THR A 163 3.83 8.22 -6.97
N TYR A 164 5.13 8.42 -7.25
CA TYR A 164 6.16 7.41 -7.02
C TYR A 164 6.27 7.06 -5.53
N GLY A 165 6.14 5.77 -5.19
CA GLY A 165 6.25 5.31 -3.80
C GLY A 165 4.92 5.15 -3.04
N ASP A 166 3.77 5.21 -3.71
CA ASP A 166 2.43 4.96 -3.14
C ASP A 166 2.15 3.48 -2.81
N GLY A 167 3.07 2.84 -2.08
CA GLY A 167 3.02 1.41 -1.80
C GLY A 167 3.64 0.55 -2.90
N ARG A 168 3.67 -0.76 -2.65
CA ARG A 168 4.44 -1.74 -3.41
C ARG A 168 3.91 -1.93 -4.83
N ASP A 169 2.59 -1.91 -5.01
CA ASP A 169 1.99 -2.07 -6.35
C ASP A 169 2.36 -0.88 -7.26
N CYS A 170 2.32 0.34 -6.74
CA CYS A 170 2.69 1.55 -7.48
C CYS A 170 4.20 1.62 -7.77
N GLN A 171 5.04 1.17 -6.84
CA GLN A 171 6.50 1.06 -7.07
C GLN A 171 6.80 0.12 -8.23
N MET A 172 6.24 -1.11 -8.21
CA MET A 172 6.41 -2.08 -9.28
C MET A 172 5.99 -1.51 -10.64
N ILE A 173 4.81 -0.88 -10.72
CA ILE A 173 4.32 -0.32 -12.00
C ILE A 173 5.21 0.86 -12.45
N SER A 174 5.70 1.67 -11.51
CA SER A 174 6.61 2.78 -11.86
C SER A 174 7.93 2.29 -12.45
N GLU A 175 8.53 1.26 -11.86
CA GLU A 175 9.80 0.70 -12.34
C GLU A 175 9.65 0.22 -13.79
N LEU A 176 8.55 -0.49 -14.09
CA LEU A 176 8.23 -0.93 -15.45
C LEU A 176 8.01 0.25 -16.41
N LEU A 177 7.38 1.33 -15.96
CA LEU A 177 7.20 2.55 -16.76
C LEU A 177 8.53 3.23 -17.06
N ASP A 178 9.45 3.27 -16.09
CA ASP A 178 10.78 3.86 -16.23
C ASP A 178 11.67 3.04 -17.18
N ASP A 179 11.63 1.71 -17.06
CA ASP A 179 12.28 0.79 -18.01
C ASP A 179 11.77 1.02 -19.42
N THR A 180 10.45 1.03 -19.60
CA THR A 180 9.82 1.29 -20.90
C THR A 180 10.25 2.64 -21.47
N ALA A 181 10.32 3.68 -20.62
CA ALA A 181 10.79 4.99 -21.06
C ALA A 181 12.27 4.99 -21.47
N ARG A 182 13.12 4.17 -20.83
CA ARG A 182 14.52 3.98 -21.25
C ARG A 182 14.60 3.30 -22.62
N GLU A 183 13.82 2.24 -22.85
CA GLU A 183 13.72 1.55 -24.14
C GLU A 183 13.32 2.52 -25.27
N MET A 184 12.27 3.31 -25.04
CA MET A 184 11.80 4.30 -26.03
C MET A 184 12.87 5.34 -26.38
N ARG A 185 13.62 5.83 -25.38
CA ARG A 185 14.72 6.79 -25.58
C ARG A 185 15.87 6.15 -26.37
N ALA A 186 16.22 4.90 -26.08
CA ALA A 186 17.25 4.17 -26.81
C ALA A 186 16.84 3.95 -28.28
N ALA A 187 15.62 3.48 -28.53
CA ALA A 187 15.09 3.29 -29.88
C ALA A 187 14.98 4.60 -30.69
N ARG A 188 14.72 5.73 -30.01
CA ARG A 188 14.75 7.04 -30.64
C ARG A 188 16.18 7.45 -31.04
N ARG A 189 17.14 7.29 -30.13
CA ARG A 189 18.56 7.59 -30.40
C ARG A 189 19.13 6.77 -31.56
N GLU A 190 18.75 5.49 -31.65
CA GLU A 190 19.21 4.64 -32.76
C GLU A 190 18.65 5.12 -34.10
N ARG A 191 17.36 5.53 -34.14
CA ARG A 191 16.75 6.10 -35.36
C ARG A 191 17.33 7.44 -35.77
N GLU A 192 17.74 8.26 -34.79
CA GLU A 192 18.35 9.58 -35.02
C GLU A 192 19.88 9.49 -35.22
N ARG A 193 20.47 8.29 -35.19
CA ARG A 193 21.91 8.09 -35.33
C ARG A 193 22.35 8.40 -36.77
N PRO A 194 23.30 9.32 -36.97
CA PRO A 194 23.82 9.60 -38.31
C PRO A 194 24.58 8.39 -38.85
N GLN A 195 24.33 8.04 -40.12
CA GLN A 195 25.06 6.98 -40.81
C GLN A 195 26.55 7.33 -40.88
N THR A 196 27.39 6.39 -40.46
CA THR A 196 28.85 6.52 -40.55
C THR A 196 29.29 6.56 -42.01
N GLU A 197 30.45 7.17 -42.32
CA GLU A 197 30.99 7.19 -43.68
C GLU A 197 31.21 5.80 -44.28
N PHE A 198 31.42 4.78 -43.42
CA PHE A 198 31.56 3.39 -43.82
C PHE A 198 30.22 2.78 -44.26
N GLU A 199 29.13 3.07 -43.54
CA GLU A 199 27.77 2.62 -43.89
C GLU A 199 27.19 3.32 -45.14
N ARG A 200 27.73 4.48 -45.52
CA ARG A 200 27.33 5.21 -46.74
C ARG A 200 28.01 4.73 -48.03
N ARG A 201 29.06 3.90 -47.93
CA ARG A 201 29.88 3.43 -49.07
C ARG A 201 29.62 1.98 -49.48
N VAL A 202 28.74 1.28 -48.78
CA VAL A 202 28.24 -0.07 -49.12
C VAL A 202 26.86 0.07 -49.74
#